data_AF-A0A7S2S0R2-F1
#
_entry.id   AF-A0A7S2S0R2-F1
#
_cell.length_a   1.000
_cell.length_b   1.000
_cell.length_c   1.000
_cell.angle_alpha   90.00
_cell.angle_beta   90.00
_cell.angle_gamma   90.00
#
_symmetry.space_group_name_H-M   'P 1'
#
loop_
_entity.id
_entity.type
_entity.pdbx_description
1 polymer ?
#
loop_
_entity_poly.entity_id
_entity_poly.type
_entity_poly.pdbx_seq_one_letter_code
_entity_poly.pdbx_strand_id
1 'polypeptide(L)'
;SGKAWAQFGMGGPPKKTFSPVKADAGRIGCDVCEAMVRESWAQAEALHVAAEPAKLEEEKVHDLLENLCSPKATEGRWITRMDLVSSKTLSSEEAKNVVGDTTRLQPGKEYLLLLQHPQYGHCERECETVSKTCHDLADKELDMDGLAVALWQREAEPDALVAQLCTDVCPRKPITKKRKDYKFRPKTDQEAKMDELMATLEASGMGGMNMYSRDDMEGMLDEYGDQLGAGGEL
;
A
#
# COMPACT_ATOMS: atom_id res chain seq x y z
N SER A 1 38.27 -20.43 -35.09
CA SER A 1 37.45 -20.98 -33.98
C SER A 1 37.19 -19.91 -32.96
N GLY A 2 36.03 -19.26 -33.06
CA GLY A 2 35.59 -18.22 -32.14
C GLY A 2 35.14 -18.79 -30.80
N LYS A 3 35.43 -18.09 -29.71
CA LYS A 3 34.78 -18.29 -28.42
C LYS A 3 33.94 -17.06 -28.15
N ALA A 4 32.63 -17.24 -28.25
CA ALA A 4 31.62 -16.27 -27.91
C ALA A 4 31.75 -15.87 -26.44
N TRP A 5 31.80 -14.58 -26.16
CA TRP A 5 31.61 -14.04 -24.82
C TRP A 5 30.10 -13.92 -24.61
N ALA A 6 29.61 -14.64 -23.61
CA ALA A 6 28.23 -14.56 -23.16
C ALA A 6 27.93 -13.15 -22.67
N GLN A 7 26.74 -12.67 -23.06
CA GLN A 7 26.16 -11.38 -22.70
C GLN A 7 26.10 -11.23 -21.17
N PHE A 8 26.75 -10.20 -20.64
CA PHE A 8 26.47 -9.72 -19.28
C PHE A 8 25.11 -9.02 -19.32
N GLY A 9 24.08 -9.69 -18.78
CA GLY A 9 22.80 -9.06 -18.51
C GLY A 9 22.98 -7.96 -17.45
N MET A 10 22.54 -6.75 -17.77
CA MET A 10 22.37 -5.62 -16.85
C MET A 10 21.28 -5.96 -15.82
N GLY A 11 21.60 -6.83 -14.87
CA GLY A 11 20.76 -7.11 -13.72
C GLY A 11 21.19 -6.24 -12.55
N GLY A 12 20.45 -5.16 -12.28
CA GLY A 12 20.57 -4.45 -11.01
C GLY A 12 20.43 -5.42 -9.82
N PRO A 13 20.94 -5.07 -8.63
CA PRO A 13 20.86 -5.95 -7.48
C PRO A 13 19.41 -6.40 -7.25
N PRO A 14 19.15 -7.69 -6.96
CA PRO A 14 17.80 -8.20 -6.78
C PRO A 14 17.08 -7.37 -5.70
N LYS A 15 15.92 -6.82 -6.04
CA LYS A 15 15.07 -6.10 -5.08
C LYS A 15 14.82 -7.03 -3.89
N LYS A 16 15.07 -6.54 -2.67
CA LYS A 16 14.80 -7.31 -1.45
C LYS A 16 13.30 -7.61 -1.40
N THR A 17 12.96 -8.90 -1.47
CA THR A 17 11.58 -9.35 -1.26
C THR A 17 11.40 -9.66 0.22
N PHE A 18 10.27 -9.22 0.76
CA PHE A 18 9.85 -9.56 2.11
C PHE A 18 8.71 -10.56 2.06
N SER A 19 8.48 -11.27 3.15
CA SER A 19 7.38 -12.24 3.24
C SER A 19 6.56 -11.96 4.49
N PRO A 20 5.23 -12.07 4.40
CA PRO A 20 4.33 -11.78 5.50
C PRO A 20 4.51 -12.77 6.67
N VAL A 21 4.30 -12.27 7.88
CA VAL A 21 4.30 -13.07 9.10
C VAL A 21 2.91 -13.70 9.28
N LYS A 22 2.73 -14.90 8.74
CA LYS A 22 1.43 -15.61 8.75
C LYS A 22 0.76 -15.71 10.13
N ALA A 23 1.54 -15.78 11.20
CA ALA A 23 1.00 -15.87 12.55
C ALA A 23 0.29 -14.58 13.02
N ASP A 24 0.63 -13.43 12.44
CA ASP A 24 0.12 -12.12 12.83
C ASP A 24 -1.17 -11.76 12.09
N ALA A 25 -1.35 -12.25 10.85
CA ALA A 25 -2.55 -11.99 10.04
C ALA A 25 -3.86 -12.28 10.81
N GLY A 26 -3.92 -13.42 11.50
CA GLY A 26 -5.09 -13.79 12.32
C GLY A 26 -5.27 -13.00 13.63
N ARG A 27 -4.41 -12.02 13.93
CA ARG A 27 -4.50 -11.13 15.10
C ARG A 27 -4.87 -9.70 14.72
N ILE A 28 -4.51 -9.27 13.51
CA ILE A 28 -4.68 -7.90 13.03
C ILE A 28 -5.89 -7.72 12.12
N GLY A 29 -6.63 -8.80 11.81
CA GLY A 29 -7.77 -8.74 10.87
C GLY A 29 -8.78 -7.65 11.19
N CYS A 30 -9.11 -7.42 12.47
CA CYS A 30 -9.99 -6.32 12.87
C CYS A 30 -9.44 -4.96 12.44
N ASP A 31 -8.19 -4.66 12.81
CA ASP A 31 -7.56 -3.38 12.51
C ASP A 31 -7.44 -3.14 11.01
N VAL A 32 -7.07 -4.19 10.27
CA VAL A 32 -6.95 -4.13 8.82
C VAL A 32 -8.31 -3.95 8.15
N CYS A 33 -9.36 -4.61 8.65
CA CYS A 33 -10.72 -4.39 8.14
C CYS A 33 -11.17 -2.95 8.35
N GLU A 34 -11.03 -2.43 9.57
CA GLU A 34 -11.41 -1.05 9.89
C GLU A 34 -10.62 -0.03 9.07
N ALA A 35 -9.30 -0.23 8.94
CA ALA A 35 -8.45 0.60 8.09
C ALA A 35 -8.93 0.56 6.63
N MET A 36 -9.11 -0.64 6.08
CA MET A 36 -9.50 -0.86 4.69
C MET A 36 -10.83 -0.16 4.38
N VAL A 37 -11.85 -0.34 5.21
CA VAL A 37 -13.17 0.29 5.00
C VAL A 37 -13.08 1.81 5.05
N ARG A 38 -12.35 2.37 6.03
CA ARG A 38 -12.18 3.82 6.17
C ARG A 38 -11.38 4.42 5.03
N GLU A 39 -10.32 3.76 4.59
CA GLU A 39 -9.52 4.18 3.44
C GLU A 39 -10.31 4.10 2.13
N SER A 40 -11.12 3.04 1.95
CA SER A 40 -12.03 2.92 0.80
C SER A 40 -13.01 4.09 0.76
N TRP A 41 -13.62 4.41 1.90
CA TRP A 41 -14.57 5.51 2.01
C TRP A 41 -13.93 6.86 1.70
N ALA A 42 -12.78 7.15 2.32
CA ALA A 42 -12.08 8.43 2.12
C ALA A 42 -11.65 8.63 0.66
N GLN A 43 -11.15 7.57 0.01
CA GLN A 43 -10.74 7.63 -1.40
C GLN A 43 -11.93 7.71 -2.35
N ALA A 44 -13.02 6.99 -2.08
CA ALA A 44 -14.25 7.10 -2.86
C ALA A 44 -14.84 8.51 -2.76
N GLU A 45 -14.83 9.13 -1.58
CA GLU A 45 -15.30 10.52 -1.41
C GLU A 45 -14.41 11.51 -2.19
N ALA A 46 -13.09 11.28 -2.25
CA ALA A 46 -12.21 12.08 -3.08
C ALA A 46 -12.51 11.94 -4.58
N LEU A 47 -12.80 10.72 -5.06
CA LEU A 47 -13.22 10.47 -6.44
C LEU A 47 -14.54 11.17 -6.78
N HIS A 48 -15.46 11.14 -5.83
CA HIS A 48 -16.75 11.79 -5.87
C HIS A 48 -16.62 13.32 -6.03
N VAL A 49 -15.78 13.94 -5.21
CA VAL A 49 -15.46 15.38 -5.30
C VAL A 49 -14.80 15.70 -6.64
N ALA A 50 -13.88 14.86 -7.12
CA ALA A 50 -13.19 15.05 -8.39
C ALA A 50 -14.11 14.88 -9.61
N ALA A 51 -15.20 14.14 -9.49
CA ALA A 51 -16.17 13.93 -10.57
C ALA A 51 -17.13 15.11 -10.76
N GLU A 52 -17.29 15.99 -9.77
CA GLU A 52 -18.25 17.08 -9.84
C GLU A 52 -18.01 18.01 -11.04
N PRO A 53 -19.07 18.45 -11.74
CA PRO A 53 -20.50 18.25 -11.45
C PRO A 53 -21.11 16.95 -12.05
N ALA A 54 -20.29 16.09 -12.68
CA ALA A 54 -20.75 14.80 -13.18
C ALA A 54 -20.91 13.79 -12.03
N LYS A 55 -21.56 12.66 -12.33
CA LYS A 55 -21.62 11.52 -11.39
C LYS A 55 -20.33 10.71 -11.49
N LEU A 56 -19.87 10.21 -10.35
CA LEU A 56 -18.79 9.23 -10.31
C LEU A 56 -19.20 7.98 -11.12
N GLU A 57 -18.30 7.51 -11.96
CA GLU A 57 -18.44 6.25 -12.68
C GLU A 57 -18.18 5.08 -11.71
N GLU A 58 -19.02 4.06 -11.75
CA GLU A 58 -18.92 2.88 -10.88
C GLU A 58 -17.58 2.15 -11.06
N GLU A 59 -17.07 2.09 -12.30
CA GLU A 59 -15.78 1.49 -12.65
C GLU A 59 -14.63 2.05 -11.82
N LYS A 60 -14.62 3.36 -11.54
CA LYS A 60 -13.56 3.97 -10.71
C LYS A 60 -13.58 3.50 -9.26
N VAL A 61 -14.74 3.11 -8.74
CA VAL A 61 -14.87 2.54 -7.40
C VAL A 61 -14.38 1.10 -7.39
N HIS A 62 -14.66 0.34 -8.45
CA HIS A 62 -14.11 -1.01 -8.63
C HIS A 62 -12.58 -0.98 -8.74
N ASP A 63 -12.02 -0.12 -9.59
CA ASP A 63 -10.56 0.07 -9.74
C ASP A 63 -9.90 0.43 -8.39
N LEU A 64 -10.58 1.27 -7.60
CA LEU A 64 -10.16 1.63 -6.26
C LEU A 64 -10.04 0.40 -5.36
N LEU A 65 -11.10 -0.41 -5.29
CA LEU A 65 -11.15 -1.56 -4.39
C LEU A 65 -10.19 -2.69 -4.82
N GLU A 66 -9.99 -2.88 -6.13
CA GLU A 66 -9.02 -3.86 -6.66
C GLU A 66 -7.58 -3.54 -6.23
N ASN A 67 -7.24 -2.25 -6.19
CA ASN A 67 -5.89 -1.78 -5.88
C ASN A 67 -5.66 -1.45 -4.40
N LEU A 68 -6.72 -1.41 -3.59
CA LEU A 68 -6.69 -1.01 -2.19
C LEU A 68 -5.75 -1.86 -1.32
N CYS A 69 -5.56 -3.14 -1.65
CA CYS A 69 -4.67 -4.03 -0.91
C CYS A 69 -3.23 -4.09 -1.45
N SER A 70 -2.91 -3.32 -2.50
CA SER A 70 -1.60 -3.28 -3.16
C SER A 70 -0.75 -2.10 -2.65
N PRO A 71 0.33 -2.32 -1.87
CA PRO A 71 1.14 -1.24 -1.32
C PRO A 71 1.91 -0.41 -2.37
N LYS A 72 1.92 -0.87 -3.63
CA LYS A 72 2.55 -0.18 -4.77
C LYS A 72 1.57 0.66 -5.56
N ALA A 73 0.28 0.33 -5.50
CA ALA A 73 -0.75 1.12 -6.14
C ALA A 73 -0.98 2.41 -5.35
N THR A 74 -1.49 3.43 -6.04
CA THR A 74 -1.84 4.71 -5.42
C THR A 74 -2.86 4.51 -4.31
N GLU A 75 -3.79 3.59 -4.52
CA GLU A 75 -4.93 3.32 -3.65
C GLU A 75 -4.53 2.53 -2.42
N GLY A 76 -3.63 1.54 -2.57
CA GLY A 76 -3.17 0.70 -1.47
C GLY A 76 -1.95 1.22 -0.72
N ARG A 77 -1.41 2.40 -1.10
CA ARG A 77 -0.24 3.00 -0.43
C ARG A 77 -0.45 3.28 1.06
N TRP A 78 -1.71 3.38 1.52
CA TRP A 78 -2.03 3.54 2.95
C TRP A 78 -1.40 2.44 3.80
N ILE A 79 -1.26 1.22 3.27
CA ILE A 79 -0.63 0.08 3.94
C ILE A 79 0.81 0.40 4.33
N THR A 80 1.52 1.17 3.51
CA THR A 80 2.92 1.52 3.78
C THR A 80 3.08 2.52 4.92
N ARG A 81 1.99 3.10 5.43
CA ARG A 81 1.99 3.94 6.65
C ARG A 81 1.77 3.12 7.91
N MET A 82 1.49 1.83 7.80
CA MET A 82 1.09 0.99 8.91
C MET A 82 2.27 0.23 9.50
N ASP A 83 2.28 0.13 10.83
CA ASP A 83 3.25 -0.62 11.65
C ASP A 83 2.52 -1.52 12.64
N LEU A 84 3.13 -2.66 13.01
CA LEU A 84 2.52 -3.64 13.91
C LEU A 84 3.16 -3.60 15.29
N VAL A 85 2.49 -2.97 16.24
CA VAL A 85 3.02 -2.72 17.59
C VAL A 85 2.33 -3.57 18.66
N SER A 86 3.08 -3.92 19.71
CA SER A 86 2.51 -4.61 20.87
C SER A 86 1.79 -3.60 21.78
N SER A 87 0.59 -3.97 22.23
CA SER A 87 -0.18 -3.19 23.21
C SER A 87 0.56 -2.97 24.54
N LYS A 88 1.61 -3.74 24.84
CA LYS A 88 2.45 -3.55 26.04
C LYS A 88 3.56 -2.52 25.87
N THR A 89 4.06 -2.35 24.65
CA THR A 89 5.19 -1.44 24.34
C THR A 89 4.73 -0.12 23.76
N LEU A 90 3.43 0.01 23.46
CA LEU A 90 2.80 1.19 22.92
C LEU A 90 2.89 2.37 23.90
N SER A 91 3.40 3.51 23.43
CA SER A 91 3.38 4.76 24.19
C SER A 91 2.00 5.41 24.16
N SER A 92 1.76 6.35 25.08
CA SER A 92 0.51 7.12 25.12
C SER A 92 0.31 8.02 23.90
N GLU A 93 1.40 8.42 23.23
CA GLU A 93 1.34 9.23 22.01
C GLU A 93 0.99 8.37 20.81
N GLU A 94 1.62 7.20 20.67
CA GLU A 94 1.31 6.23 19.62
C GLU A 94 -0.11 5.68 19.74
N ALA A 95 -0.63 5.53 20.96
CA ALA A 95 -2.00 5.07 21.19
C ALA A 95 -3.07 5.94 20.51
N LYS A 96 -2.79 7.22 20.23
CA LYS A 96 -3.70 8.11 19.50
C LYS A 96 -3.78 7.80 18.01
N ASN A 97 -2.75 7.14 17.47
CA ASN A 97 -2.63 6.79 16.05
C ASN A 97 -2.88 5.30 15.80
N VAL A 98 -3.30 4.54 16.82
CA VAL A 98 -3.71 3.16 16.63
C VAL A 98 -5.02 3.14 15.84
N VAL A 99 -5.03 2.33 14.79
CA VAL A 99 -6.22 2.04 14.00
C VAL A 99 -6.98 0.90 14.66
N GLY A 100 -8.31 0.99 14.66
CA GLY A 100 -9.20 -0.05 15.16
C GLY A 100 -9.73 0.17 16.57
N ASP A 101 -10.86 -0.46 16.88
CA ASP A 101 -11.49 -0.40 18.20
C ASP A 101 -10.65 -1.17 19.25
N THR A 102 -10.03 -0.42 20.17
CA THR A 102 -9.26 -0.97 21.31
C THR A 102 -10.09 -1.11 22.59
N THR A 103 -11.35 -0.69 22.60
CA THR A 103 -12.21 -0.73 23.80
C THR A 103 -12.55 -2.16 24.24
N ARG A 104 -12.45 -3.13 23.32
CA ARG A 104 -12.77 -4.55 23.55
C ARG A 104 -11.57 -5.38 24.03
N LEU A 105 -10.40 -4.77 24.26
CA LEU A 105 -9.20 -5.48 24.70
C LEU A 105 -9.33 -5.94 26.16
N GLN A 106 -8.93 -7.19 26.43
CA GLN A 106 -8.98 -7.74 27.79
C GLN A 106 -7.81 -7.19 28.62
N PRO A 107 -8.07 -6.72 29.86
CA PRO A 107 -7.01 -6.32 30.79
C PRO A 107 -5.99 -7.45 31.03
N GLY A 108 -4.71 -7.09 31.08
CA GLY A 108 -3.61 -8.04 31.38
C GLY A 108 -3.23 -8.98 30.23
N LYS A 109 -3.88 -8.89 29.06
CA LYS A 109 -3.47 -9.58 27.84
C LYS A 109 -2.67 -8.65 26.92
N GLU A 110 -1.88 -9.26 26.06
CA GLU A 110 -1.08 -8.56 25.06
C GLU A 110 -1.72 -8.75 23.69
N TYR A 111 -1.85 -7.66 22.93
CA TYR A 111 -2.44 -7.66 21.60
C TYR A 111 -1.48 -7.05 20.59
N LEU A 112 -1.61 -7.49 19.35
CA LEU A 112 -0.96 -6.86 18.21
C LEU A 112 -1.92 -5.81 17.66
N LEU A 113 -1.43 -4.58 17.50
CA LEU A 113 -2.22 -3.44 17.09
C LEU A 113 -1.60 -2.82 15.84
N LEU A 114 -2.45 -2.23 15.00
CA LEU A 114 -2.03 -1.48 13.82
C LEU A 114 -1.82 -0.01 14.19
N LEU A 115 -0.60 0.50 14.03
CA LEU A 115 -0.24 1.88 14.26
C LEU A 115 -0.09 2.61 12.92
N GLN A 116 -0.76 3.75 12.74
CA GLN A 116 -0.60 4.59 11.56
C GLN A 116 0.46 5.67 11.79
N HIS A 117 1.46 5.70 10.91
CA HIS A 117 2.46 6.76 10.88
C HIS A 117 2.03 7.93 9.97
N PRO A 118 2.50 9.15 10.25
CA PRO A 118 2.26 10.29 9.38
C PRO A 118 3.02 10.17 8.05
N GLN A 119 4.24 9.61 8.05
CA GLN A 119 5.01 9.36 6.84
C GLN A 119 4.68 8.00 6.20
N TYR A 120 4.89 7.90 4.89
CA TYR A 120 4.96 6.62 4.19
C TYR A 120 6.25 5.89 4.56
N GLY A 121 6.18 4.57 4.65
CA GLY A 121 7.31 3.70 4.96
C GLY A 121 7.75 2.84 3.78
N HIS A 122 8.93 2.25 3.90
CA HIS A 122 9.32 1.15 3.02
C HIS A 122 8.46 -0.07 3.31
N CYS A 123 7.92 -0.70 2.26
CA CYS A 123 7.13 -1.92 2.42
C CYS A 123 8.07 -3.10 2.73
N GLU A 124 8.24 -3.36 4.03
CA GLU A 124 8.98 -4.51 4.54
C GLU A 124 8.01 -5.57 5.12
N ARG A 125 8.47 -6.42 6.05
CA ARG A 125 7.68 -7.59 6.52
C ARG A 125 6.31 -7.26 7.11
N GLU A 126 6.18 -6.14 7.83
CA GLU A 126 4.91 -5.79 8.47
C GLU A 126 3.91 -5.23 7.46
N CYS A 127 4.38 -4.36 6.55
CA CYS A 127 3.61 -3.94 5.38
C CYS A 127 3.10 -5.14 4.56
N GLU A 128 3.97 -6.11 4.24
CA GLU A 128 3.56 -7.35 3.55
C GLU A 128 2.53 -8.16 4.35
N THR A 129 2.61 -8.13 5.68
CA THR A 129 1.66 -8.81 6.57
C THR A 129 0.29 -8.13 6.52
N VAL A 130 0.26 -6.79 6.53
CA VAL A 130 -0.97 -5.99 6.40
C VAL A 130 -1.58 -6.19 5.01
N SER A 131 -0.79 -6.07 3.94
CA SER A 131 -1.25 -6.30 2.56
C SER A 131 -1.82 -7.70 2.37
N LYS A 132 -1.12 -8.73 2.85
CA LYS A 132 -1.65 -10.10 2.81
C LYS A 132 -2.96 -10.23 3.57
N THR A 133 -3.07 -9.61 4.74
CA THR A 133 -4.30 -9.68 5.54
C THR A 133 -5.44 -8.94 4.84
N CYS A 134 -5.16 -7.80 4.22
CA CYS A 134 -6.13 -7.05 3.41
C CYS A 134 -6.70 -7.93 2.28
N HIS A 135 -5.83 -8.56 1.49
CA HIS A 135 -6.27 -9.50 0.45
C HIS A 135 -7.07 -10.68 1.03
N ASP A 136 -6.58 -11.31 2.10
CA ASP A 136 -7.29 -12.43 2.72
C ASP A 136 -8.69 -12.03 3.23
N LEU A 137 -8.90 -10.78 3.67
CA LEU A 137 -10.20 -10.25 4.09
C LEU A 137 -11.12 -9.95 2.90
N ALA A 138 -10.61 -9.19 1.92
CA ALA A 138 -11.34 -8.85 0.71
C ALA A 138 -11.82 -10.09 -0.06
N ASP A 139 -11.01 -11.15 -0.09
CA ASP A 139 -11.32 -12.37 -0.83
C ASP A 139 -12.32 -13.30 -0.10
N LYS A 140 -12.38 -13.26 1.24
CA LYS A 140 -13.00 -14.36 2.02
C LYS A 140 -14.03 -13.92 3.05
N GLU A 141 -13.85 -12.75 3.63
CA GLU A 141 -14.61 -12.34 4.82
C GLU A 141 -15.52 -11.14 4.53
N LEU A 142 -15.16 -10.28 3.57
CA LEU A 142 -15.84 -9.01 3.32
C LEU A 142 -16.66 -9.03 2.02
N ASP A 143 -17.84 -8.42 2.08
CA ASP A 143 -18.70 -8.19 0.91
C ASP A 143 -18.18 -6.97 0.11
N MET A 144 -17.20 -7.22 -0.76
CA MET A 144 -16.56 -6.17 -1.56
C MET A 144 -17.51 -5.57 -2.61
N ASP A 145 -18.43 -6.37 -3.16
CA ASP A 145 -19.44 -5.88 -4.10
C ASP A 145 -20.43 -4.95 -3.40
N GLY A 146 -20.93 -5.35 -2.21
CA GLY A 146 -21.79 -4.50 -1.39
C GLY A 146 -21.08 -3.22 -0.95
N LEU A 147 -19.79 -3.29 -0.61
CA LEU A 147 -18.97 -2.12 -0.31
C LEU A 147 -18.86 -1.19 -1.53
N ALA A 148 -18.60 -1.73 -2.73
CA ALA A 148 -18.50 -0.95 -3.96
C ALA A 148 -19.78 -0.14 -4.23
N VAL A 149 -20.95 -0.79 -4.12
CA VAL A 149 -22.25 -0.11 -4.29
C VAL A 149 -22.45 0.98 -3.25
N ALA A 150 -22.20 0.69 -1.98
CA ALA A 150 -22.38 1.67 -0.90
C ALA A 150 -21.49 2.91 -1.07
N LEU A 151 -20.25 2.73 -1.52
CA LEU A 151 -19.30 3.81 -1.80
C LEU A 151 -19.71 4.61 -3.04
N TRP A 152 -20.09 3.93 -4.13
CA TRP A 152 -20.51 4.58 -5.36
C TRP A 152 -21.78 5.44 -5.16
N GLN A 153 -22.75 4.94 -4.37
CA GLN A 153 -24.01 5.64 -4.12
C GLN A 153 -23.98 6.62 -2.95
N ARG A 154 -22.89 6.65 -2.18
CA ARG A 154 -22.74 7.41 -0.92
C ARG A 154 -23.83 7.08 0.12
N GLU A 155 -24.16 5.81 0.27
CA GLU A 155 -25.30 5.36 1.09
C GLU A 155 -24.99 5.21 2.59
N ALA A 156 -23.72 5.28 2.98
CA ALA A 156 -23.32 5.07 4.37
C ALA A 156 -22.07 5.87 4.78
N GLU A 157 -22.08 6.29 6.03
CA GLU A 157 -20.92 6.84 6.74
C GLU A 157 -19.93 5.70 7.07
N PRO A 158 -18.63 6.02 7.21
CA PRO A 158 -17.59 5.00 7.36
C PRO A 158 -17.78 4.14 8.63
N ASP A 159 -18.29 4.71 9.72
CA ASP A 159 -18.55 3.96 10.96
C ASP A 159 -19.67 2.92 10.78
N ALA A 160 -20.69 3.21 9.97
CA ALA A 160 -21.77 2.28 9.68
C ALA A 160 -21.26 1.12 8.81
N LEU A 161 -20.44 1.42 7.80
CA LEU A 161 -19.80 0.40 6.96
C LEU A 161 -18.87 -0.51 7.77
N VAL A 162 -18.08 0.07 8.68
CA VAL A 162 -17.22 -0.70 9.59
C VAL A 162 -18.06 -1.65 10.47
N ALA A 163 -19.14 -1.14 11.07
CA ALA A 163 -20.01 -1.97 11.90
C ALA A 163 -20.69 -3.10 11.09
N GLN A 164 -21.04 -2.85 9.84
CA GLN A 164 -21.65 -3.85 8.97
C GLN A 164 -20.64 -4.92 8.52
N LEU A 165 -19.46 -4.51 8.06
CA LEU A 165 -18.51 -5.40 7.37
C LEU A 165 -17.51 -6.07 8.32
N CYS A 166 -17.05 -5.37 9.36
CA CYS A 166 -15.93 -5.85 10.19
C CYS A 166 -16.36 -6.63 11.44
N THR A 167 -17.66 -6.74 11.72
CA THR A 167 -18.16 -7.31 12.99
C THR A 167 -17.65 -8.74 13.24
N ASP A 168 -17.67 -9.61 12.23
CA ASP A 168 -17.28 -11.01 12.38
C ASP A 168 -15.76 -11.22 12.45
N VAL A 169 -14.99 -10.27 11.89
CA VAL A 169 -13.53 -10.27 11.88
C VAL A 169 -12.95 -9.69 13.17
N CYS A 170 -13.71 -8.84 13.85
CA CYS A 170 -13.24 -8.09 15.01
C CYS A 170 -13.01 -8.80 16.35
N PRO A 171 -13.36 -10.10 16.56
CA PRO A 171 -12.89 -10.85 17.72
C PRO A 171 -11.35 -11.01 17.76
N ARG A 172 -10.68 -10.15 18.54
CA ARG A 172 -9.21 -10.11 18.64
C ARG A 172 -8.63 -11.28 19.45
N LYS A 173 -7.53 -11.85 18.94
CA LYS A 173 -6.77 -12.91 19.62
C LYS A 173 -5.50 -12.34 20.28
N PRO A 174 -5.25 -12.63 21.56
CA PRO A 174 -4.04 -12.16 22.22
C PRO A 174 -2.79 -12.84 21.67
N ILE A 175 -1.65 -12.17 21.83
CA ILE A 175 -0.33 -12.73 21.57
C ILE A 175 -0.02 -13.76 22.65
N THR A 176 0.26 -15.00 22.23
CA THR A 176 0.57 -16.12 23.13
C THR A 176 2.03 -16.57 23.04
N LYS A 177 2.78 -16.10 22.06
CA LYS A 177 4.18 -16.47 21.81
C LYS A 177 5.03 -15.23 21.60
N LYS A 178 6.32 -15.32 21.91
CA LYS A 178 7.27 -14.24 21.66
C LYS A 178 7.29 -13.90 20.16
N ARG A 179 6.91 -12.66 19.85
CA ARG A 179 6.96 -12.06 18.51
C ARG A 179 8.28 -11.30 18.36
N LYS A 180 8.83 -11.28 17.14
CA LYS A 180 9.86 -10.33 16.77
C LYS A 180 9.18 -9.10 16.17
N ASP A 181 9.42 -7.96 16.77
CA ASP A 181 8.98 -6.67 16.27
C ASP A 181 9.91 -6.19 15.15
N TYR A 182 9.35 -5.69 14.04
CA TYR A 182 10.11 -5.19 12.91
C TYR A 182 9.90 -3.68 12.81
N LYS A 183 10.98 -2.91 12.85
CA LYS A 183 10.88 -1.45 12.90
C LYS A 183 10.30 -0.88 11.61
N PHE A 184 9.33 0.02 11.75
CA PHE A 184 8.96 0.96 10.70
C PHE A 184 10.18 1.71 10.15
N ARG A 185 10.30 1.76 8.82
CA ARG A 185 11.34 2.54 8.14
C ARG A 185 10.69 3.64 7.32
N PRO A 186 10.65 4.89 7.83
CA PRO A 186 10.03 5.99 7.12
C PRO A 186 10.81 6.28 5.82
N LYS A 187 10.08 6.56 4.76
CA LYS A 187 10.59 7.16 3.54
C LYS A 187 10.78 8.66 3.76
N THR A 188 11.70 9.22 2.99
CA THR A 188 11.76 10.66 2.78
C THR A 188 10.59 11.13 1.91
N ASP A 189 10.27 12.42 1.99
CA ASP A 189 9.23 13.03 1.14
C ASP A 189 9.52 12.85 -0.36
N GLN A 190 10.80 12.86 -0.74
CA GLN A 190 11.23 12.65 -2.12
C GLN A 190 10.96 11.22 -2.59
N GLU A 191 11.29 10.22 -1.76
CA GLU A 191 10.98 8.82 -2.05
C GLU A 191 9.47 8.58 -2.14
N ALA A 192 8.70 9.14 -1.20
CA ALA A 192 7.25 8.99 -1.20
C ALA A 192 6.58 9.60 -2.45
N LYS A 193 7.09 10.74 -2.94
CA LYS A 193 6.62 11.36 -4.19
C LYS A 193 7.04 10.58 -5.44
N MET A 194 8.26 10.02 -5.43
CA MET A 194 8.72 9.19 -6.53
C MET A 194 7.85 7.93 -6.66
N ASP A 195 7.51 7.29 -5.54
CA ASP A 195 6.64 6.11 -5.56
C ASP A 195 5.24 6.43 -6.10
N GLU A 196 4.68 7.58 -5.74
CA GLU A 196 3.38 8.04 -6.25
C GLU A 196 3.41 8.33 -7.76
N LEU A 197 4.48 8.95 -8.24
CA LEU A 197 4.69 9.15 -9.66
C LEU A 197 4.78 7.82 -10.40
N MET A 198 5.55 6.86 -9.86
CA MET A 198 5.69 5.54 -10.46
C MET A 198 4.36 4.77 -10.48
N ALA A 199 3.57 4.83 -9.40
CA ALA A 199 2.25 4.22 -9.34
C ALA A 199 1.31 4.80 -10.41
N THR A 200 1.32 6.12 -10.61
CA THR A 200 0.51 6.80 -11.62
C THR A 200 0.93 6.42 -13.05
N LEU A 201 2.24 6.30 -13.30
CA LEU A 201 2.77 5.84 -14.58
C LEU A 201 2.41 4.37 -14.85
N GLU A 202 2.48 3.51 -13.84
CA GLU A 202 2.04 2.12 -13.92
C GLU A 202 0.56 2.01 -14.27
N ALA A 203 -0.31 2.77 -13.59
CA ALA A 203 -1.75 2.82 -13.86
C ALA A 203 -2.06 3.33 -15.28
N SER A 204 -1.24 4.23 -15.82
CA SER A 204 -1.39 4.74 -17.20
C SER A 204 -0.84 3.78 -18.27
N GLY A 205 -0.43 2.56 -17.90
CA GLY A 205 0.15 1.57 -18.81
C GLY A 205 1.60 1.86 -19.22
N MET A 206 2.23 2.88 -18.62
CA MET A 206 3.62 3.28 -18.88
C MET A 206 4.63 2.64 -17.91
N GLY A 207 4.15 1.85 -16.94
CA GLY A 207 4.97 1.15 -15.94
C GLY A 207 5.96 0.12 -16.49
N GLY A 208 5.75 -0.33 -17.74
CA GLY A 208 6.61 -1.28 -18.44
C GLY A 208 7.66 -0.65 -19.35
N MET A 209 7.67 0.69 -19.51
CA MET A 209 8.79 1.36 -20.15
C MET A 209 9.97 1.26 -19.20
N ASN A 210 10.93 0.39 -19.54
CA ASN A 210 12.21 0.28 -18.85
C ASN A 210 12.68 1.70 -18.51
N MET A 211 12.79 2.01 -17.21
CA MET A 211 13.49 3.20 -16.75
C MET A 211 14.83 3.15 -17.45
N TYR A 212 15.05 4.04 -18.41
CA TYR A 212 16.36 4.23 -19.03
C TYR A 212 17.36 4.25 -17.88
N SER A 213 18.27 3.27 -17.87
CA SER A 213 19.33 3.27 -16.88
C SER A 213 20.10 4.59 -17.03
N ARG A 214 20.81 5.04 -15.98
CA ARG A 214 21.59 6.28 -16.07
C ARG A 214 22.51 6.28 -17.32
N ASP A 215 22.95 5.10 -17.72
CA ASP A 215 23.76 4.83 -18.90
C ASP A 215 22.96 4.91 -20.22
N ASP A 216 21.68 4.54 -20.24
CA ASP A 216 20.83 4.65 -21.44
C ASP A 216 20.43 6.11 -21.74
N MET A 217 20.36 6.97 -20.72
CA MET A 217 20.22 8.43 -20.93
C MET A 217 21.51 9.06 -21.47
N GLU A 218 22.68 8.57 -21.04
CA GLU A 218 23.99 8.97 -21.59
C GLU A 218 24.13 8.52 -23.05
N GLY A 219 23.69 7.31 -23.39
CA GLY A 219 23.67 6.81 -24.78
C GLY A 219 22.77 7.61 -25.72
N MET A 220 21.58 8.05 -25.25
CA MET A 220 20.72 8.95 -26.04
C MET A 220 21.29 10.36 -26.19
N LEU A 221 22.03 10.86 -25.19
CA LEU A 221 22.71 12.15 -25.27
C LEU A 221 23.95 12.10 -26.18
N ASP A 222 24.67 10.98 -26.22
CA ASP A 222 25.76 10.76 -27.18
C ASP A 222 25.22 10.63 -28.61
N GLU A 223 24.10 9.94 -28.81
CA GLU A 223 23.46 9.78 -30.13
C GLU A 223 22.87 11.11 -30.67
N TYR A 224 22.33 11.96 -29.79
CA TYR A 224 21.90 13.33 -30.15
C TYR A 224 23.05 14.35 -30.21
N GLY A 225 24.16 14.10 -29.51
CA GLY A 225 25.37 14.92 -29.53
C GLY A 225 26.10 14.86 -30.87
N ASP A 226 26.10 13.69 -31.51
CA ASP A 226 26.70 13.49 -32.85
C ASP A 226 25.88 14.13 -33.99
N GLN A 227 24.60 14.47 -33.75
CA GLN A 227 23.74 15.10 -34.76
C GLN A 227 23.67 16.63 -34.68
N LEU A 228 24.19 17.25 -33.62
CA LEU A 228 24.28 18.72 -33.47
C LEU A 228 25.71 19.28 -33.56
N GLY A 229 26.70 18.44 -33.87
CA GLY A 229 28.12 18.79 -33.99
C GLY A 229 28.65 19.05 -35.41
N ALA A 230 27.81 19.09 -36.45
CA ALA A 230 28.25 19.34 -37.83
C ALA A 230 27.68 20.67 -38.37
N GLY A 231 28.14 21.78 -37.80
CA GLY A 231 27.75 23.13 -38.20
C GLY A 231 28.89 24.13 -38.04
N GLY A 232 30.00 23.91 -38.76
CA GLY A 232 31.09 24.87 -38.80
C GLY A 232 32.22 24.44 -39.74
N GLU A 233 32.10 24.83 -41.02
CA GLU A 233 33.17 25.35 -41.89
C GLU A 233 32.70 25.28 -43.36
N LEU A 234 32.30 26.44 -43.90
CA LEU A 234 32.70 27.03 -45.19
C LEU A 234 31.99 28.38 -45.37
#